data_AF-A0A0N1LTZ3-F1
#
_entry.id   AF-A0A0N1LTZ3-F1
#
_cell.length_a   1.000
_cell.length_b   1.000
_cell.length_c   1.000
_cell.angle_alpha   90.00
_cell.angle_beta   90.00
_cell.angle_gamma   90.00
#
_symmetry.space_group_name_H-M   'P 1'
#
loop_
_entity.id
_entity.type
_entity.pdbx_description
1 polymer ?
#
loop_
_entity_poly.entity_id
_entity_poly.type
_entity_poly.pdbx_seq_one_letter_code
_entity_poly.pdbx_strand_id
1 'polypeptide(L)'
;MADLETMDDAALIAVWLDNLRSDEQIDHVGAYNRRFRERAVERSRIVQVLLRRGGGSAAALRQLLEHADPAVARAAAQALKQPDGAPPAQTLTLPPEHPAFWMIRNPPPPALSAAEIAHRLSKVLPDQADALLRWLRPAIGLWPHGERPDAPADGSRLGGMPYAPPDWTWPVAAGEPMLFIGQINCADVHGMLGAESLPDRGLLSFFADHDTAMGCLLTGQGGAAYYWPDTADLVAAKPPLEILTRFARAELLFRPMFDLPDPKSSIVAAILPDRAQLDIYERFRREMIAYGSPEDWDGPGGSKLFGWPDLLQDEDFTLTLNEPFSAYQLLLQLDSYTNGQDFVDWGPGGYLYYFVTKDDFADQRWDAAELAMQCT
;
A
#
# COMPACT_ATOMS: atom_id res chain seq x y z
N MET A 1 -8.88 0.93 29.31
CA MET A 1 -10.19 0.34 28.94
C MET A 1 -11.00 0.15 30.21
N ALA A 2 -12.20 0.71 30.26
CA ALA A 2 -13.13 0.48 31.37
C ALA A 2 -13.61 -0.97 31.37
N ASP A 3 -13.79 -1.57 32.54
CA ASP A 3 -14.38 -2.90 32.67
C ASP A 3 -15.91 -2.81 32.49
N LEU A 4 -16.35 -2.91 31.23
CA LEU A 4 -17.75 -2.80 30.82
C LEU A 4 -18.68 -3.77 31.57
N GLU A 5 -18.15 -4.91 32.04
CA GLU A 5 -18.94 -5.92 32.74
C GLU A 5 -19.37 -5.46 34.14
N THR A 6 -18.65 -4.49 34.74
CA THR A 6 -18.94 -3.96 36.09
C THR A 6 -19.80 -2.70 36.09
N MET A 7 -20.00 -2.07 34.93
CA MET A 7 -20.77 -0.83 34.79
C MET A 7 -22.28 -1.10 34.88
N ASP A 8 -23.05 -0.15 35.45
CA ASP A 8 -24.51 -0.20 35.38
C ASP A 8 -25.03 0.14 33.98
N ASP A 9 -26.29 -0.16 33.71
CA ASP A 9 -26.87 0.00 32.38
C ASP A 9 -26.96 1.47 31.93
N ALA A 10 -27.14 2.40 32.86
CA ALA A 10 -27.20 3.83 32.54
C ALA A 10 -25.82 4.35 32.10
N ALA A 11 -24.76 3.91 32.79
CA ALA A 11 -23.38 4.21 32.44
C ALA A 11 -22.99 3.58 31.10
N LEU A 12 -23.42 2.33 30.84
CA LEU A 12 -23.20 1.67 29.54
C LEU A 12 -23.88 2.42 28.39
N ILE A 13 -25.13 2.86 28.57
CA ILE A 13 -25.85 3.66 27.56
C ILE A 13 -25.19 5.03 27.35
N ALA A 14 -24.68 5.67 28.41
CA ALA A 14 -23.97 6.93 28.29
C ALA A 14 -22.69 6.80 27.45
N VAL A 15 -21.89 5.74 27.68
CA VAL A 15 -20.69 5.45 26.85
C VAL A 15 -21.09 5.12 25.41
N TRP A 16 -22.16 4.35 25.21
CA TRP A 16 -22.63 4.02 23.87
C TRP A 16 -23.05 5.26 23.07
N LEU A 17 -23.74 6.22 23.72
CA LEU A 17 -24.12 7.50 23.14
C LEU A 17 -22.91 8.40 22.85
N ASP A 18 -21.94 8.46 23.77
CA ASP A 18 -20.71 9.22 23.54
C ASP A 18 -19.93 8.67 22.33
N ASN A 19 -19.92 7.35 22.16
CA ASN A 19 -19.32 6.70 21.02
C ASN A 19 -20.05 6.95 19.69
N LEU A 20 -21.25 7.55 19.67
CA LEU A 20 -21.92 7.98 18.43
C LEU A 20 -21.53 9.39 17.99
N ARG A 21 -20.91 10.19 18.88
CA ARG A 21 -20.52 11.56 18.55
C ARG A 21 -19.37 11.53 17.54
N SER A 22 -19.43 12.42 16.55
CA SER A 22 -18.31 12.70 15.66
C SER A 22 -17.24 13.49 16.40
N ASP A 23 -15.97 13.11 16.27
CA ASP A 23 -14.87 13.97 16.69
C ASP A 23 -14.58 14.96 15.56
N GLU A 24 -15.14 16.17 15.66
CA GLU A 24 -14.86 17.26 14.73
C GLU A 24 -13.43 17.82 14.84
N GLN A 25 -12.64 17.34 15.82
CA GLN A 25 -11.29 17.83 16.12
C GLN A 25 -10.15 16.94 15.56
N ILE A 26 -10.46 15.85 14.85
CA ILE A 26 -9.43 14.98 14.28
C ILE A 26 -9.24 15.35 12.80
N ASP A 27 -8.15 16.04 12.51
CA ASP A 27 -7.82 16.47 11.14
C ASP A 27 -7.30 15.31 10.26
N HIS A 28 -6.69 14.28 10.86
CA HIS A 28 -6.14 13.12 10.14
C HIS A 28 -7.23 12.05 9.89
N VAL A 29 -7.47 11.71 8.63
CA VAL A 29 -8.59 10.84 8.22
C VAL A 29 -8.42 9.41 8.74
N GLY A 30 -7.19 8.91 8.76
CA GLY A 30 -6.82 7.62 9.34
C GLY A 30 -7.10 7.53 10.84
N ALA A 31 -6.65 8.53 11.61
CA ALA A 31 -6.99 8.65 13.03
C ALA A 31 -8.51 8.67 13.26
N TYR A 32 -9.22 9.45 12.45
CA TYR A 32 -10.68 9.53 12.51
C TYR A 32 -11.34 8.18 12.23
N ASN A 33 -10.95 7.50 11.15
CA ASN A 33 -11.49 6.20 10.74
C ASN A 33 -11.16 5.10 11.77
N ARG A 34 -9.95 5.10 12.33
CA ARG A 34 -9.53 4.18 13.39
C ARG A 34 -10.36 4.40 14.65
N ARG A 35 -10.45 5.64 15.14
CA ARG A 35 -11.26 5.96 16.32
C ARG A 35 -12.74 5.65 16.10
N PHE A 36 -13.26 5.89 14.89
CA PHE A 36 -14.61 5.50 14.51
C PHE A 36 -14.81 3.99 14.60
N ARG A 37 -13.84 3.18 14.13
CA ARG A 37 -13.86 1.71 14.23
C ARG A 37 -13.74 1.21 15.68
N GLU A 38 -12.81 1.77 16.46
CA GLU A 38 -12.64 1.44 17.89
C GLU A 38 -13.94 1.70 18.66
N ARG A 39 -14.55 2.87 18.46
CA ARG A 39 -15.87 3.20 19.02
C ARG A 39 -16.97 2.27 18.53
N ALA A 40 -16.94 1.85 17.26
CA ALA A 40 -17.90 0.89 16.74
C ALA A 40 -17.80 -0.48 17.44
N VAL A 41 -16.58 -0.98 17.63
CA VAL A 41 -16.32 -2.23 18.37
C VAL A 41 -16.78 -2.11 19.82
N GLU A 42 -16.48 -1.01 20.49
CA GLU A 42 -16.91 -0.78 21.87
C GLU A 42 -18.44 -0.67 21.97
N ARG A 43 -19.12 0.02 21.04
CA ARG A 43 -20.59 0.04 20.96
C ARG A 43 -21.17 -1.36 20.82
N SER A 44 -20.59 -2.22 19.97
CA SER A 44 -21.02 -3.62 19.83
C SER A 44 -20.81 -4.42 21.12
N ARG A 45 -19.66 -4.27 21.80
CA ARG A 45 -19.42 -4.92 23.10
C ARG A 45 -20.45 -4.49 24.16
N ILE A 46 -20.77 -3.20 24.24
CA ILE A 46 -21.80 -2.67 25.16
C ILE A 46 -23.17 -3.29 24.87
N VAL A 47 -23.56 -3.34 23.59
CA VAL A 47 -24.83 -3.96 23.18
C VAL A 47 -24.88 -5.43 23.59
N GLN A 48 -23.78 -6.18 23.41
CA GLN A 48 -23.71 -7.58 23.84
C GLN A 48 -23.85 -7.73 25.37
N VAL A 49 -23.21 -6.87 26.16
CA VAL A 49 -23.35 -6.88 27.63
C VAL A 49 -24.81 -6.62 28.03
N LEU A 50 -25.44 -5.58 27.47
CA LEU A 50 -26.84 -5.22 27.76
C LEU A 50 -27.82 -6.33 27.33
N LEU A 51 -27.62 -6.96 26.18
CA LEU A 51 -28.45 -8.07 25.70
C LEU A 51 -28.26 -9.33 26.55
N ARG A 52 -27.02 -9.64 26.98
CA ARG A 52 -26.71 -10.79 27.84
C ARG A 52 -27.34 -10.65 29.22
N ARG A 53 -27.37 -9.44 29.79
CA ARG A 53 -28.02 -9.14 31.09
C ARG A 53 -29.54 -9.29 31.03
N GLY A 54 -30.15 -9.08 29.86
CA GLY A 54 -31.58 -9.29 29.63
C GLY A 54 -32.48 -8.32 30.40
N GLY A 55 -33.80 -8.56 30.39
CA GLY A 55 -34.76 -7.79 31.20
C GLY A 55 -34.70 -6.27 30.97
N GLY A 56 -34.50 -5.51 32.06
CA GLY A 56 -34.45 -4.04 32.05
C GLY A 56 -33.30 -3.46 31.22
N SER A 57 -32.17 -4.18 31.10
CA SER A 57 -30.99 -3.76 30.36
C SER A 57 -31.24 -3.70 28.85
N ALA A 58 -31.93 -4.72 28.32
CA ALA A 58 -32.36 -4.73 26.92
C ALA A 58 -33.52 -3.76 26.64
N ALA A 59 -34.26 -3.34 27.68
CA ALA A 59 -35.28 -2.29 27.55
C ALA A 59 -34.66 -0.90 27.37
N ALA A 60 -33.54 -0.61 28.06
CA ALA A 60 -32.81 0.64 27.91
C ALA A 60 -32.32 0.87 26.47
N LEU A 61 -31.80 -0.17 25.81
CA LEU A 61 -31.40 -0.07 24.39
C LEU A 61 -32.60 0.11 23.45
N ARG A 62 -33.75 -0.51 23.75
CA ARG A 62 -34.99 -0.34 22.95
C ARG A 62 -35.60 1.05 23.13
N GLN A 63 -35.47 1.70 24.29
CA GLN A 63 -35.93 3.07 24.50
C GLN A 63 -35.22 4.07 23.58
N LEU A 64 -33.97 3.78 23.18
CA LEU A 64 -33.24 4.63 22.23
C LEU A 64 -33.84 4.63 20.81
N LEU A 65 -34.73 3.69 20.47
CA LEU A 65 -35.44 3.70 19.18
C LEU A 65 -36.36 4.92 19.02
N GLU A 66 -36.81 5.49 20.14
CA GLU A 66 -37.68 6.67 20.18
C GLU A 66 -36.90 7.94 20.55
N HIS A 67 -35.56 7.90 20.49
CA HIS A 67 -34.72 9.03 20.84
C HIS A 67 -34.97 10.23 19.91
N ALA A 68 -34.95 11.45 20.49
CA ALA A 68 -35.25 12.68 19.75
C ALA A 68 -34.24 12.98 18.63
N ASP A 69 -33.00 12.50 18.77
CA ASP A 69 -31.98 12.53 17.72
C ASP A 69 -32.17 11.35 16.75
N PRO A 70 -32.49 11.61 15.46
CA PRO A 70 -32.69 10.56 14.45
C PRO A 70 -31.45 9.69 14.20
N ALA A 71 -30.24 10.20 14.43
CA ALA A 71 -29.01 9.43 14.25
C ALA A 71 -28.87 8.36 15.35
N VAL A 72 -29.19 8.73 16.59
CA VAL A 72 -29.23 7.81 17.74
C VAL A 72 -30.26 6.71 17.54
N ALA A 73 -31.49 7.08 17.14
CA ALA A 73 -32.57 6.12 16.88
C ALA A 73 -32.20 5.12 15.78
N ARG A 74 -31.59 5.60 14.69
CA ARG A 74 -31.12 4.75 13.59
C ARG A 74 -30.01 3.81 14.03
N ALA A 75 -29.03 4.30 14.80
CA ALA A 75 -27.94 3.48 15.33
C ALA A 75 -28.44 2.39 16.30
N ALA A 76 -29.42 2.71 17.16
CA ALA A 76 -30.03 1.74 18.07
C ALA A 76 -30.79 0.65 17.29
N ALA A 77 -31.52 1.04 16.24
CA ALA A 77 -32.20 0.10 15.35
C ALA A 77 -31.21 -0.83 14.64
N GLN A 78 -30.06 -0.32 14.19
CA GLN A 78 -29.01 -1.12 13.57
C GLN A 78 -28.40 -2.10 14.57
N ALA A 79 -28.05 -1.63 15.77
CA ALA A 79 -27.43 -2.44 16.83
C ALA A 79 -28.31 -3.61 17.28
N LEU A 80 -29.64 -3.43 17.33
CA LEU A 80 -30.60 -4.48 17.65
C LEU A 80 -30.78 -5.51 16.52
N LYS A 81 -30.54 -5.12 15.26
CA LYS A 81 -30.63 -6.02 14.09
C LYS A 81 -29.36 -6.82 13.88
N GLN A 82 -28.20 -6.23 14.16
CA GLN A 82 -26.88 -6.83 13.95
C GLN A 82 -26.01 -6.61 15.22
N PRO A 83 -26.24 -7.41 16.27
CA PRO A 83 -25.46 -7.29 17.51
C PRO A 83 -23.98 -7.67 17.35
N ASP A 84 -23.60 -8.35 16.25
CA ASP A 84 -22.29 -8.97 16.05
C ASP A 84 -21.29 -8.24 15.13
N GLY A 85 -21.51 -6.97 14.73
CA GLY A 85 -20.36 -6.14 14.35
C GLY A 85 -20.55 -5.11 13.24
N ALA A 86 -19.50 -4.29 13.13
CA ALA A 86 -19.26 -3.29 12.08
C ALA A 86 -19.62 -3.82 10.69
N PRO A 87 -20.03 -2.95 9.74
CA PRO A 87 -20.25 -3.38 8.37
C PRO A 87 -19.01 -4.14 7.89
N PRO A 88 -19.17 -5.34 7.31
CA PRO A 88 -18.03 -6.05 6.75
C PRO A 88 -17.31 -5.09 5.80
N ALA A 89 -15.98 -4.99 5.94
CA ALA A 89 -15.18 -4.43 4.87
C ALA A 89 -15.63 -5.16 3.59
N GLN A 90 -16.07 -4.42 2.58
CA GLN A 90 -16.44 -5.03 1.31
C GLN A 90 -15.16 -5.54 0.68
N THR A 91 -14.71 -6.72 1.08
CA THR A 91 -13.64 -7.43 0.40
C THR A 91 -14.25 -7.92 -0.89
N LEU A 92 -13.89 -7.28 -2.01
CA LEU A 92 -14.20 -7.78 -3.34
C LEU A 92 -13.57 -9.17 -3.45
N THR A 93 -14.39 -10.21 -3.27
CA THR A 93 -13.93 -11.60 -3.31
C THR A 93 -14.04 -12.04 -4.77
N LEU A 94 -12.93 -11.99 -5.50
CA LEU A 94 -12.88 -12.53 -6.86
C LEU A 94 -12.92 -14.06 -6.82
N PRO A 95 -13.55 -14.72 -7.82
CA PRO A 95 -13.58 -16.17 -7.88
C PRO A 95 -12.15 -16.74 -8.07
N PRO A 96 -11.82 -17.93 -7.56
CA PRO A 96 -10.46 -18.48 -7.61
C PRO A 96 -9.87 -18.60 -9.03
N GLU A 97 -10.69 -18.68 -10.06
CA GLU A 97 -10.29 -18.74 -11.47
C GLU A 97 -10.08 -17.36 -12.13
N HIS A 98 -10.29 -16.26 -11.40
CA HIS A 98 -10.16 -14.90 -11.94
C HIS A 98 -8.73 -14.66 -12.49
N PRO A 99 -8.56 -14.07 -13.69
CA PRO A 99 -7.25 -13.85 -14.30
C PRO A 99 -6.26 -13.07 -13.42
N ALA A 100 -6.76 -12.15 -12.58
CA ALA A 100 -5.92 -11.43 -11.61
C ALA A 100 -5.11 -12.35 -10.66
N PHE A 101 -5.57 -13.59 -10.40
CA PHE A 101 -4.85 -14.56 -9.58
C PHE A 101 -3.83 -15.40 -10.34
N TRP A 102 -3.71 -15.23 -11.66
CA TRP A 102 -2.71 -15.94 -12.46
C TRP A 102 -1.30 -15.68 -11.93
N MET A 103 -0.98 -14.42 -11.62
CA MET A 103 0.32 -13.99 -11.08
C MET A 103 0.72 -14.79 -9.83
N ILE A 104 -0.24 -15.04 -8.93
CA ILE A 104 -0.03 -15.70 -7.64
C ILE A 104 0.33 -17.19 -7.78
N ARG A 105 0.04 -17.79 -8.94
CA ARG A 105 0.21 -19.23 -9.19
C ARG A 105 1.33 -19.54 -10.17
N ASN A 106 1.92 -18.52 -10.77
CA ASN A 106 2.90 -18.66 -11.83
C ASN A 106 4.17 -17.88 -11.49
N PRO A 107 5.35 -18.36 -11.91
CA PRO A 107 6.57 -17.57 -11.82
C PRO A 107 6.46 -16.32 -12.71
N PRO A 108 7.23 -15.26 -12.42
CA PRO A 108 7.27 -14.09 -13.27
C PRO A 108 7.68 -14.47 -14.70
N PRO A 109 6.99 -13.94 -15.74
CA PRO A 109 7.34 -14.21 -17.12
C PRO A 109 8.68 -13.56 -17.48
N PRO A 110 9.38 -14.05 -18.52
CA PRO A 110 10.60 -13.41 -19.00
C PRO A 110 10.32 -11.96 -19.43
N ALA A 111 11.29 -11.07 -19.25
CA ALA A 111 11.24 -9.70 -19.76
C ALA A 111 11.96 -9.61 -21.12
N LEU A 112 11.69 -8.55 -21.89
CA LEU A 112 12.46 -8.24 -23.09
C LEU A 112 13.91 -7.89 -22.74
N SER A 113 14.86 -8.40 -23.52
CA SER A 113 16.26 -7.97 -23.42
C SER A 113 16.44 -6.57 -23.99
N ALA A 114 17.49 -5.84 -23.55
CA ALA A 114 17.81 -4.52 -24.10
C ALA A 114 17.99 -4.54 -25.63
N ALA A 115 18.58 -5.61 -26.19
CA ALA A 115 18.76 -5.74 -27.63
C ALA A 115 17.42 -5.90 -28.38
N GLU A 116 16.48 -6.66 -27.81
CA GLU A 116 15.15 -6.83 -28.40
C GLU A 116 14.32 -5.55 -28.28
N ILE A 117 14.42 -4.84 -27.15
CA ILE A 117 13.80 -3.51 -26.95
C ILE A 117 14.32 -2.54 -28.01
N ALA A 118 15.65 -2.45 -28.17
CA ALA A 118 16.26 -1.59 -29.17
C ALA A 118 15.79 -1.94 -30.58
N HIS A 119 15.82 -3.22 -30.95
CA HIS A 119 15.38 -3.68 -32.27
C HIS A 119 13.92 -3.31 -32.57
N ARG A 120 13.01 -3.59 -31.63
CA ARG A 120 11.58 -3.30 -31.79
C ARG A 120 11.28 -1.80 -31.80
N LEU A 121 11.93 -1.04 -30.92
CA LEU A 121 11.73 0.40 -30.82
C LEU A 121 12.20 1.12 -32.10
N SER A 122 13.38 0.77 -32.62
CA SER A 122 13.90 1.31 -33.89
C SER A 122 13.02 0.98 -35.09
N LYS A 123 12.19 -0.08 -35.03
CA LYS A 123 11.24 -0.40 -36.10
C LYS A 123 10.00 0.50 -36.09
N VAL A 124 9.53 0.91 -34.91
CA VAL A 124 8.28 1.68 -34.76
C VAL A 124 8.51 3.18 -34.64
N LEU A 125 9.66 3.60 -34.12
CA LEU A 125 10.08 5.00 -33.93
C LEU A 125 11.55 5.17 -34.37
N PRO A 126 11.88 4.97 -35.66
CA PRO A 126 13.27 4.92 -36.14
C PRO A 126 14.07 6.19 -35.83
N ASP A 127 13.44 7.36 -35.95
CA ASP A 127 14.13 8.65 -35.79
C ASP A 127 14.34 9.03 -34.31
N GLN A 128 13.55 8.45 -33.39
CA GLN A 128 13.56 8.78 -31.95
C GLN A 128 14.13 7.66 -31.08
N ALA A 129 14.30 6.45 -31.62
CA ALA A 129 14.73 5.28 -30.86
C ALA A 129 16.03 5.52 -30.09
N ASP A 130 17.05 6.09 -30.73
CA ASP A 130 18.33 6.38 -30.06
C ASP A 130 18.19 7.36 -28.89
N ALA A 131 17.28 8.33 -29.00
CA ALA A 131 17.03 9.29 -27.92
C ALA A 131 16.28 8.63 -26.74
N LEU A 132 15.31 7.77 -27.03
CA LEU A 132 14.58 7.01 -26.02
C LEU A 132 15.47 5.96 -25.33
N LEU A 133 16.29 5.23 -26.09
CA LEU A 133 17.16 4.17 -25.56
C LEU A 133 18.25 4.69 -24.62
N ARG A 134 18.61 5.97 -24.67
CA ARG A 134 19.48 6.61 -23.66
C ARG A 134 18.88 6.62 -22.26
N TRP A 135 17.56 6.50 -22.16
CA TRP A 135 16.83 6.45 -20.91
C TRP A 135 16.42 5.02 -20.52
N LEU A 136 16.80 4.01 -21.30
CA LEU A 136 16.59 2.61 -20.93
C LEU A 136 17.40 2.30 -19.68
N ARG A 137 16.75 1.84 -18.62
CA ARG A 137 17.43 1.46 -17.38
C ARG A 137 16.89 0.16 -16.78
N PRO A 138 17.70 -0.60 -16.03
CA PRO A 138 17.21 -1.75 -15.28
C PRO A 138 16.13 -1.39 -14.27
N ALA A 139 15.24 -2.36 -14.02
CA ALA A 139 14.26 -2.37 -12.95
C ALA A 139 14.03 -3.81 -12.50
N ILE A 140 13.46 -3.99 -11.32
CA ILE A 140 13.12 -5.31 -10.80
C ILE A 140 11.64 -5.31 -10.46
N GLY A 141 10.84 -5.95 -11.31
CA GLY A 141 9.41 -6.14 -11.06
C GLY A 141 9.19 -6.97 -9.80
N LEU A 142 8.29 -6.50 -8.94
CA LEU A 142 7.85 -7.22 -7.75
C LEU A 142 6.67 -8.12 -8.15
N TRP A 143 6.79 -9.41 -7.85
CA TRP A 143 5.83 -10.42 -8.27
C TRP A 143 5.21 -11.10 -7.05
N PRO A 144 4.09 -10.56 -6.53
CA PRO A 144 3.38 -11.16 -5.40
C PRO A 144 3.00 -12.62 -5.65
N HIS A 145 3.15 -13.43 -4.61
CA HIS A 145 2.84 -14.84 -4.57
C HIS A 145 2.11 -15.17 -3.27
N GLY A 146 1.43 -16.31 -3.24
CA GLY A 146 0.65 -16.74 -2.08
C GLY A 146 1.53 -16.90 -0.84
N GLU A 147 0.93 -16.72 0.34
CA GLU A 147 1.64 -16.92 1.60
C GLU A 147 2.22 -18.34 1.68
N ARG A 148 3.51 -18.42 2.00
CA ARG A 148 4.21 -19.69 2.21
C ARG A 148 4.42 -19.89 3.71
N PRO A 149 3.91 -20.98 4.32
CA PRO A 149 4.06 -21.23 5.76
C PRO A 149 5.52 -21.34 6.23
N ASP A 150 6.43 -21.69 5.32
CA ASP A 150 7.87 -21.85 5.55
C ASP A 150 8.70 -20.63 5.12
N ALA A 151 8.06 -19.53 4.69
CA ALA A 151 8.78 -18.32 4.31
C ALA A 151 9.58 -17.74 5.48
N PRO A 152 10.86 -17.37 5.27
CA PRO A 152 11.69 -16.82 6.32
C PRO A 152 11.14 -15.48 6.81
N ALA A 153 11.38 -15.18 8.08
CA ALA A 153 10.92 -13.95 8.74
C ALA A 153 11.44 -12.67 8.06
N ASP A 154 12.66 -12.74 7.53
CA ASP A 154 13.34 -11.68 6.79
C ASP A 154 13.15 -11.81 5.27
N GLY A 155 12.32 -12.72 4.77
CA GLY A 155 12.04 -12.84 3.33
C GLY A 155 11.34 -11.61 2.75
N SER A 156 11.59 -11.33 1.48
CA SER A 156 10.93 -10.24 0.76
C SER A 156 9.42 -10.48 0.61
N ARG A 157 8.62 -9.49 1.00
CA ARG A 157 7.16 -9.59 1.00
C ARG A 157 6.47 -8.23 1.00
N LEU A 158 5.19 -8.22 0.65
CA LEU A 158 4.26 -7.13 0.91
C LEU A 158 3.36 -7.47 2.10
N GLY A 159 2.96 -6.44 2.84
CA GLY A 159 2.04 -6.54 3.97
C GLY A 159 2.51 -7.47 5.09
N GLY A 160 1.58 -7.89 5.95
CA GLY A 160 1.90 -8.66 7.15
C GLY A 160 2.34 -7.78 8.31
N MET A 161 3.23 -8.31 9.17
CA MET A 161 3.84 -7.56 10.26
C MET A 161 5.34 -7.36 9.98
N PRO A 162 5.92 -6.20 10.35
CA PRO A 162 7.34 -5.96 10.21
C PRO A 162 8.15 -6.78 11.21
N TYR A 163 9.38 -7.08 10.84
CA TYR A 163 10.42 -7.53 11.75
C TYR A 163 11.41 -6.40 11.94
N ALA A 164 11.79 -6.15 13.19
CA ALA A 164 12.64 -5.04 13.57
C ALA A 164 13.52 -5.41 14.77
N PRO A 165 14.57 -4.63 15.06
CA PRO A 165 15.33 -4.79 16.30
C PRO A 165 14.43 -4.71 17.54
N PRO A 166 14.74 -5.43 18.64
CA PRO A 166 13.89 -5.47 19.83
C PRO A 166 13.61 -4.11 20.50
N ASP A 167 14.49 -3.14 20.31
CA ASP A 167 14.42 -1.77 20.84
C ASP A 167 13.91 -0.74 19.82
N TRP A 168 13.56 -1.18 18.61
CA TRP A 168 12.99 -0.32 17.59
C TRP A 168 11.61 0.21 17.99
N THR A 169 11.38 1.48 17.68
CA THR A 169 10.10 2.16 17.95
C THR A 169 9.30 2.27 16.66
N TRP A 170 8.02 1.92 16.73
CA TRP A 170 7.11 1.99 15.59
C TRP A 170 7.02 3.44 15.06
N PRO A 171 7.20 3.70 13.75
CA PRO A 171 7.16 5.04 13.19
C PRO A 171 5.76 5.64 13.28
N VAL A 172 5.70 6.92 13.63
CA VAL A 172 4.45 7.66 13.82
C VAL A 172 4.44 8.89 12.92
N ALA A 173 3.34 9.09 12.19
CA ALA A 173 3.06 10.30 11.43
C ALA A 173 1.80 10.96 12.00
N ALA A 174 1.85 12.27 12.27
CA ALA A 174 0.71 13.03 12.80
C ALA A 174 0.02 12.38 14.03
N GLY A 175 0.78 11.69 14.89
CA GLY A 175 0.27 11.00 16.07
C GLY A 175 -0.31 9.60 15.81
N GLU A 176 -0.34 9.14 14.56
CA GLU A 176 -0.80 7.82 14.15
C GLU A 176 0.37 6.89 13.77
N PRO A 177 0.35 5.62 14.22
CA PRO A 177 1.28 4.61 13.73
C PRO A 177 1.20 4.45 12.22
N MET A 178 2.34 4.51 11.54
CA MET A 178 2.40 4.24 10.11
C MET A 178 2.05 2.77 9.81
N LEU A 179 1.49 2.54 8.63
CA LEU A 179 1.18 1.23 8.09
C LEU A 179 2.45 0.56 7.59
N PHE A 180 2.63 -0.71 7.90
CA PHE A 180 3.69 -1.51 7.30
C PHE A 180 3.30 -1.91 5.88
N ILE A 181 4.09 -1.50 4.90
CA ILE A 181 3.82 -1.70 3.48
C ILE A 181 4.44 -2.99 2.96
N GLY A 182 5.69 -3.26 3.36
CA GLY A 182 6.42 -4.43 2.94
C GLY A 182 7.90 -4.34 3.27
N GLN A 183 8.63 -5.38 2.89
CA GLN A 183 10.06 -5.45 3.08
C GLN A 183 10.75 -6.17 1.92
N ILE A 184 12.00 -5.79 1.66
CA ILE A 184 12.87 -6.39 0.65
C ILE A 184 14.15 -6.86 1.34
N ASN A 185 14.43 -8.15 1.29
CA ASN A 185 15.72 -8.70 1.68
C ASN A 185 16.70 -8.46 0.53
N CYS A 186 17.78 -7.74 0.78
CA CYS A 186 18.73 -7.44 -0.28
C CYS A 186 19.42 -8.71 -0.81
N ALA A 187 19.49 -9.77 -0.02
CA ALA A 187 20.01 -11.07 -0.47
C ALA A 187 19.10 -11.74 -1.52
N ASP A 188 17.78 -11.47 -1.51
CA ASP A 188 16.85 -12.05 -2.48
C ASP A 188 17.00 -11.45 -3.88
N VAL A 189 17.54 -10.23 -3.98
CA VAL A 189 17.78 -9.51 -5.24
C VAL A 189 19.26 -9.38 -5.60
N HIS A 190 20.15 -9.89 -4.75
CA HIS A 190 21.60 -9.79 -4.96
C HIS A 190 22.01 -10.46 -6.28
N GLY A 191 22.83 -9.75 -7.07
CA GLY A 191 23.30 -10.21 -8.37
C GLY A 191 22.28 -10.07 -9.52
N MET A 192 21.06 -9.59 -9.25
CA MET A 192 20.12 -9.22 -10.30
C MET A 192 20.53 -7.88 -10.93
N LEU A 193 20.33 -7.78 -12.25
CA LEU A 193 20.52 -6.53 -12.96
C LEU A 193 19.60 -5.44 -12.37
N GLY A 194 20.15 -4.29 -12.02
CA GLY A 194 19.44 -3.19 -11.37
C GLY A 194 19.53 -3.17 -9.84
N ALA A 195 19.98 -4.26 -9.20
CA ALA A 195 20.16 -4.32 -7.75
C ALA A 195 21.56 -3.87 -7.30
N GLU A 196 22.44 -3.39 -8.19
CA GLU A 196 23.85 -3.12 -7.88
C GLU A 196 24.03 -1.99 -6.86
N SER A 197 23.01 -1.14 -6.69
CA SER A 197 23.01 -0.07 -5.69
C SER A 197 22.56 -0.55 -4.31
N LEU A 198 21.96 -1.73 -4.21
CA LEU A 198 21.57 -2.32 -2.94
C LEU A 198 22.76 -3.05 -2.28
N PRO A 199 22.83 -3.08 -0.95
CA PRO A 199 23.76 -3.94 -0.25
C PRO A 199 23.57 -5.43 -0.59
N ASP A 200 24.60 -6.26 -0.43
CA ASP A 200 24.49 -7.71 -0.69
C ASP A 200 23.58 -8.45 0.29
N ARG A 201 23.28 -7.82 1.44
CA ARG A 201 22.51 -8.40 2.54
C ARG A 201 21.78 -7.32 3.34
N GLY A 202 20.86 -7.76 4.19
CA GLY A 202 20.09 -6.90 5.07
C GLY A 202 18.66 -6.73 4.60
N LEU A 203 17.87 -6.02 5.40
CA LEU A 203 16.44 -5.88 5.21
C LEU A 203 16.06 -4.41 5.06
N LEU A 204 15.46 -4.07 3.92
CA LEU A 204 14.76 -2.81 3.72
C LEU A 204 13.29 -2.98 4.14
N SER A 205 12.81 -2.16 5.07
CA SER A 205 11.41 -2.15 5.51
C SER A 205 10.76 -0.80 5.21
N PHE A 206 9.57 -0.83 4.62
CA PHE A 206 8.85 0.35 4.15
C PHE A 206 7.55 0.56 4.93
N PHE A 207 7.30 1.81 5.30
CA PHE A 207 6.14 2.25 6.06
C PHE A 207 5.54 3.51 5.42
N ALA A 208 4.22 3.64 5.51
CA ALA A 208 3.48 4.77 5.00
C ALA A 208 2.46 5.25 6.03
N ASP A 209 2.28 6.56 6.15
CA ASP A 209 1.14 7.10 6.86
C ASP A 209 -0.16 6.68 6.17
N HIS A 210 -1.22 6.55 6.96
CA HIS A 210 -2.49 6.05 6.46
C HIS A 210 -3.12 7.01 5.43
N ASP A 211 -3.01 8.32 5.59
CA ASP A 211 -3.73 9.27 4.74
C ASP A 211 -3.11 9.35 3.34
N THR A 212 -1.78 9.30 3.23
CA THR A 212 -1.10 9.17 1.94
C THR A 212 -1.37 7.79 1.34
N ALA A 213 -1.25 6.70 2.11
CA ALA A 213 -1.50 5.35 1.58
C ALA A 213 -2.94 5.16 1.04
N MET A 214 -3.90 5.87 1.63
CA MET A 214 -5.31 5.81 1.26
C MET A 214 -5.78 6.98 0.39
N GLY A 215 -4.89 7.86 -0.07
CA GLY A 215 -5.23 9.01 -0.92
C GLY A 215 -6.20 10.01 -0.27
N CYS A 216 -6.20 10.09 1.06
CA CYS A 216 -7.07 10.97 1.83
C CYS A 216 -6.51 12.39 1.95
N LEU A 217 -5.23 12.50 2.30
CA LEU A 217 -4.51 13.77 2.45
C LEU A 217 -3.04 13.58 2.12
N LEU A 218 -2.49 14.41 1.24
CA LEU A 218 -1.07 14.40 0.88
C LEU A 218 -0.35 15.49 1.67
N THR A 219 0.51 15.10 2.60
CA THR A 219 1.19 16.03 3.52
C THR A 219 2.71 16.08 3.36
N GLY A 220 3.28 15.20 2.53
CA GLY A 220 4.73 15.08 2.29
C GLY A 220 5.56 14.58 3.48
N GLN A 221 4.94 14.34 4.63
CA GLN A 221 5.60 13.79 5.82
C GLN A 221 4.94 12.46 6.18
N GLY A 222 5.12 11.48 5.30
CA GLY A 222 4.32 10.27 5.30
C GLY A 222 5.07 8.95 5.17
N GLY A 223 6.28 8.97 4.64
CA GLY A 223 7.08 7.76 4.42
C GLY A 223 8.07 7.50 5.54
N ALA A 224 8.34 6.24 5.82
CA ALA A 224 9.58 5.84 6.48
C ALA A 224 10.13 4.58 5.81
N ALA A 225 11.44 4.59 5.54
CA ALA A 225 12.17 3.41 5.13
C ALA A 225 13.29 3.16 6.13
N TYR A 226 13.54 1.88 6.39
CA TYR A 226 14.56 1.45 7.34
C TYR A 226 15.43 0.38 6.70
N TYR A 227 16.74 0.43 6.96
CA TYR A 227 17.70 -0.56 6.49
C TYR A 227 18.44 -1.23 7.64
N TRP A 228 18.20 -2.52 7.82
CA TRP A 228 18.86 -3.35 8.83
C TRP A 228 19.94 -4.23 8.19
N PRO A 229 21.24 -3.97 8.41
CA PRO A 229 22.31 -4.74 7.76
C PRO A 229 22.41 -6.18 8.26
N ASP A 230 21.94 -6.46 9.47
CA ASP A 230 21.86 -7.79 10.06
C ASP A 230 20.39 -8.15 10.35
N THR A 231 19.99 -9.36 9.94
CA THR A 231 18.63 -9.87 10.10
C THR A 231 18.49 -10.90 11.23
N ALA A 232 19.60 -11.36 11.81
CA ALA A 232 19.62 -12.49 12.74
C ALA A 232 18.82 -12.24 14.03
N ASP A 233 18.89 -11.02 14.56
CA ASP A 233 18.24 -10.62 15.82
C ASP A 233 16.90 -9.89 15.60
N LEU A 234 16.41 -9.82 14.36
CA LEU A 234 15.12 -9.19 14.09
C LEU A 234 13.97 -10.03 14.64
N VAL A 235 13.05 -9.38 15.34
CA VAL A 235 11.88 -10.01 15.93
C VAL A 235 10.61 -9.40 15.37
N ALA A 236 9.52 -10.16 15.36
CA ALA A 236 8.22 -9.63 14.97
C ALA A 236 7.86 -8.44 15.87
N ALA A 237 7.65 -7.28 15.27
CA ALA A 237 7.35 -6.07 16.02
C ALA A 237 6.00 -6.18 16.73
N LYS A 238 5.94 -5.69 17.97
CA LYS A 238 4.66 -5.59 18.69
C LYS A 238 3.90 -4.38 18.17
N PRO A 239 2.65 -4.53 17.71
CA PRO A 239 1.88 -3.40 17.23
C PRO A 239 1.65 -2.40 18.37
N PRO A 240 1.75 -1.08 18.11
CA PRO A 240 1.54 -0.05 19.13
C PRO A 240 0.08 0.09 19.57
N LEU A 241 -0.85 -0.55 18.86
CA LEU A 241 -2.29 -0.49 19.06
C LEU A 241 -2.91 -1.89 18.97
N GLU A 242 -4.00 -2.12 19.71
CA GLU A 242 -4.76 -3.39 19.64
C GLU A 242 -5.45 -3.56 18.28
N ILE A 243 -5.93 -2.45 17.69
CA ILE A 243 -6.56 -2.42 16.37
C ILE A 243 -5.67 -1.59 15.44
N LEU A 244 -4.86 -2.29 14.64
CA LEU A 244 -4.01 -1.71 13.61
C LEU A 244 -4.45 -2.21 12.23
N THR A 245 -4.46 -1.32 11.24
CA THR A 245 -4.65 -1.75 9.85
C THR A 245 -3.45 -2.57 9.39
N ARG A 246 -3.73 -3.80 8.96
CA ARG A 246 -2.72 -4.75 8.48
C ARG A 246 -3.08 -5.15 7.05
N PHE A 247 -2.17 -4.93 6.11
CA PHE A 247 -2.33 -5.41 4.76
C PHE A 247 -2.07 -6.92 4.66
N ALA A 248 -2.75 -7.57 3.71
CA ALA A 248 -2.60 -8.99 3.45
C ALA A 248 -1.15 -9.32 3.12
N ARG A 249 -0.63 -10.43 3.66
CA ARG A 249 0.75 -10.83 3.39
C ARG A 249 0.83 -11.51 2.03
N ALA A 250 1.75 -11.05 1.17
CA ALA A 250 2.10 -11.71 -0.08
C ALA A 250 3.63 -11.84 -0.19
N GLU A 251 4.12 -13.06 -0.43
CA GLU A 251 5.56 -13.29 -0.64
C GLU A 251 5.98 -12.73 -2.00
N LEU A 252 7.23 -12.32 -2.14
CA LEU A 252 7.72 -11.76 -3.40
C LEU A 252 8.62 -12.75 -4.16
N LEU A 253 8.31 -12.91 -5.44
CA LEU A 253 9.29 -13.27 -6.46
C LEU A 253 9.72 -12.00 -7.20
N PHE A 254 10.78 -12.11 -8.00
CA PHE A 254 11.39 -10.96 -8.67
C PHE A 254 11.51 -11.19 -10.17
N ARG A 255 11.24 -10.13 -10.94
CA ARG A 255 11.34 -10.10 -12.39
C ARG A 255 12.36 -9.05 -12.84
N PRO A 256 13.64 -9.42 -13.05
CA PRO A 256 14.62 -8.52 -13.64
C PRO A 256 14.16 -8.09 -15.04
N MET A 257 14.14 -6.78 -15.29
CA MET A 257 13.63 -6.20 -16.53
C MET A 257 14.34 -4.88 -16.86
N PHE A 258 14.05 -4.35 -18.05
CA PHE A 258 14.37 -2.98 -18.40
C PHE A 258 13.10 -2.14 -18.43
N ASP A 259 13.25 -0.86 -18.15
CA ASP A 259 12.17 0.12 -18.12
C ASP A 259 12.52 1.37 -18.91
N LEU A 260 11.49 2.04 -19.40
CA LEU A 260 11.54 3.28 -20.15
C LEU A 260 10.62 4.31 -19.47
N PRO A 261 10.93 5.62 -19.58
CA PRO A 261 10.15 6.65 -18.90
C PRO A 261 8.66 6.61 -19.25
N ASP A 262 7.80 6.99 -18.31
CA ASP A 262 6.37 7.03 -18.56
C ASP A 262 6.02 8.00 -19.72
N PRO A 263 5.01 7.71 -20.56
CA PRO A 263 4.57 8.61 -21.63
C PRO A 263 4.22 10.03 -21.17
N LYS A 264 3.82 10.22 -19.91
CA LYS A 264 3.52 11.53 -19.31
C LYS A 264 4.75 12.25 -18.77
N SER A 265 5.92 11.63 -18.80
CA SER A 265 7.17 12.25 -18.33
C SER A 265 7.59 13.42 -19.21
N SER A 266 8.23 14.43 -18.60
CA SER A 266 8.83 15.55 -19.35
C SER A 266 9.93 15.07 -20.32
N ILE A 267 10.60 13.96 -19.99
CA ILE A 267 11.58 13.30 -20.87
C ILE A 267 10.93 12.85 -22.17
N VAL A 268 9.82 12.12 -22.09
CA VAL A 268 9.11 11.63 -23.28
C VAL A 268 8.48 12.78 -24.04
N ALA A 269 7.88 13.74 -23.36
CA ALA A 269 7.32 14.94 -24.00
C ALA A 269 8.36 15.72 -24.82
N ALA A 270 9.62 15.76 -24.37
CA ALA A 270 10.71 16.42 -25.09
C ALA A 270 11.18 15.65 -26.34
N ILE A 271 11.09 14.30 -26.32
CA ILE A 271 11.54 13.44 -27.42
C ILE A 271 10.41 13.23 -28.45
N LEU A 272 9.18 13.09 -27.98
CA LEU A 272 7.97 12.78 -28.76
C LEU A 272 6.91 13.88 -28.60
N PRO A 273 7.14 15.09 -29.14
CA PRO A 273 6.16 16.17 -29.05
C PRO A 273 4.92 15.94 -29.94
N ASP A 274 5.00 15.01 -30.89
CA ASP A 274 3.90 14.63 -31.77
C ASP A 274 3.00 13.56 -31.12
N ARG A 275 1.68 13.79 -31.16
CA ARG A 275 0.71 12.89 -30.53
C ARG A 275 0.70 11.49 -31.15
N ALA A 276 0.90 11.36 -32.45
CA ALA A 276 0.90 10.04 -33.10
C ALA A 276 2.14 9.23 -32.73
N GLN A 277 3.30 9.89 -32.58
CA GLN A 277 4.51 9.27 -32.05
C GLN A 277 4.35 8.84 -30.59
N LEU A 278 3.72 9.69 -29.77
CA LEU A 278 3.41 9.37 -28.38
C LEU A 278 2.49 8.13 -28.28
N ASP A 279 1.43 8.06 -29.08
CA ASP A 279 0.53 6.90 -29.09
C ASP A 279 1.24 5.59 -29.51
N ILE A 280 2.22 5.67 -30.42
CA ILE A 280 3.08 4.53 -30.79
C ILE A 280 3.94 4.10 -29.60
N TYR A 281 4.56 5.05 -28.91
CA TYR A 281 5.39 4.79 -27.73
C TYR A 281 4.58 4.22 -26.56
N GLU A 282 3.40 4.77 -26.27
CA GLU A 282 2.47 4.24 -25.26
C GLU A 282 2.15 2.77 -25.52
N ARG A 283 1.81 2.42 -26.77
CA ARG A 283 1.54 1.03 -27.15
C ARG A 283 2.78 0.15 -27.00
N PHE A 284 3.94 0.61 -27.47
CA PHE A 284 5.20 -0.12 -27.34
C PHE A 284 5.55 -0.39 -25.86
N ARG A 285 5.41 0.60 -24.99
CA ARG A 285 5.69 0.47 -23.56
C ARG A 285 4.72 -0.51 -22.88
N ARG A 286 3.42 -0.47 -23.23
CA ARG A 286 2.44 -1.47 -22.77
C ARG A 286 2.82 -2.89 -23.19
N GLU A 287 3.22 -3.08 -24.46
CA GLU A 287 3.69 -4.36 -24.98
C GLU A 287 4.96 -4.85 -24.25
N MET A 288 5.87 -3.94 -23.90
CA MET A 288 7.08 -4.25 -23.13
C MET A 288 6.75 -4.75 -21.73
N ILE A 289 5.84 -4.07 -21.01
CA ILE A 289 5.42 -4.43 -19.64
C ILE A 289 4.69 -5.79 -19.63
N ALA A 290 3.75 -5.96 -20.57
CA ALA A 290 2.93 -7.18 -20.69
C ALA A 290 3.67 -8.36 -21.34
N TYR A 291 4.92 -8.17 -21.80
CA TYR A 291 5.65 -9.22 -22.52
C TYR A 291 5.73 -10.52 -21.71
N GLY A 292 5.31 -11.64 -22.31
CA GLY A 292 5.33 -12.95 -21.68
C GLY A 292 4.18 -13.22 -20.70
N SER A 293 3.37 -12.22 -20.35
CA SER A 293 2.11 -12.42 -19.63
C SER A 293 1.00 -12.92 -20.57
N PRO A 294 -0.02 -13.63 -20.05
CA PRO A 294 -1.22 -13.98 -20.83
C PRO A 294 -1.96 -12.74 -21.36
N GLU A 295 -2.56 -12.83 -22.54
CA GLU A 295 -3.32 -11.71 -23.15
C GLU A 295 -4.56 -11.32 -22.34
N ASP A 296 -5.15 -12.26 -21.60
CA ASP A 296 -6.32 -12.08 -20.74
C ASP A 296 -5.96 -11.74 -19.28
N TRP A 297 -4.67 -11.59 -18.97
CA TRP A 297 -4.23 -11.18 -17.65
C TRP A 297 -4.49 -9.70 -17.42
N ASP A 298 -5.33 -9.41 -16.43
CA ASP A 298 -5.73 -8.07 -15.99
C ASP A 298 -5.44 -7.89 -14.48
N GLY A 299 -4.34 -8.49 -14.02
CA GLY A 299 -3.88 -8.38 -12.65
C GLY A 299 -2.93 -7.20 -12.46
N PRO A 300 -2.66 -6.82 -11.19
CA PRO A 300 -1.71 -5.76 -10.90
C PRO A 300 -0.30 -6.13 -11.36
N GLY A 301 0.41 -5.18 -11.95
CA GLY A 301 1.69 -5.42 -12.63
C GLY A 301 2.68 -4.27 -12.56
N GLY A 302 2.31 -3.15 -11.93
CA GLY A 302 3.14 -1.95 -11.84
C GLY A 302 4.15 -1.95 -10.69
N SER A 303 4.14 -2.92 -9.78
CA SER A 303 5.06 -2.91 -8.62
C SER A 303 6.50 -3.22 -9.04
N LYS A 304 7.46 -2.39 -8.63
CA LYS A 304 8.88 -2.55 -9.02
C LYS A 304 9.84 -1.81 -8.08
N LEU A 305 11.07 -2.34 -7.99
CA LEU A 305 12.23 -1.61 -7.49
C LEU A 305 12.96 -0.94 -8.65
N PHE A 306 13.40 0.29 -8.43
CA PHE A 306 14.11 1.09 -9.43
C PHE A 306 13.28 1.24 -10.73
N GLY A 307 13.93 1.48 -11.88
CA GLY A 307 13.19 1.81 -13.09
C GLY A 307 12.54 3.19 -13.02
N TRP A 308 11.69 3.52 -13.99
CA TRP A 308 11.00 4.82 -14.07
C TRP A 308 9.66 4.77 -13.35
N PRO A 309 9.22 5.81 -12.64
CA PRO A 309 7.87 5.79 -12.09
C PRO A 309 6.85 5.72 -13.24
N ASP A 310 5.86 4.85 -13.09
CA ASP A 310 4.65 4.86 -13.91
C ASP A 310 3.79 6.03 -13.42
N LEU A 311 3.40 6.94 -14.31
CA LEU A 311 2.74 8.19 -13.90
C LEU A 311 1.25 8.11 -14.21
N LEU A 312 0.43 8.14 -13.17
CA LEU A 312 -1.02 8.16 -13.34
C LEU A 312 -1.54 9.57 -13.62
N GLN A 313 -0.90 10.60 -13.09
CA GLN A 313 -1.28 12.00 -13.27
C GLN A 313 -0.24 12.74 -14.13
N ASP A 314 0.86 13.18 -13.52
CA ASP A 314 2.02 13.84 -14.15
C ASP A 314 3.28 13.74 -13.26
N GLU A 315 4.29 14.59 -13.46
CA GLU A 315 5.51 14.65 -12.62
C GLU A 315 5.40 15.66 -11.45
N ASP A 316 4.21 16.19 -11.18
CA ASP A 316 3.98 17.09 -10.06
C ASP A 316 3.77 16.29 -8.77
N PHE A 317 4.85 16.25 -7.98
CA PHE A 317 4.86 15.68 -6.64
C PHE A 317 5.09 16.75 -5.56
N THR A 318 4.78 18.02 -5.84
CA THR A 318 5.10 19.15 -4.94
C THR A 318 4.42 19.10 -3.58
N LEU A 319 3.32 18.36 -3.44
CA LEU A 319 2.66 18.12 -2.15
C LEU A 319 3.34 17.03 -1.31
N THR A 320 4.25 16.26 -1.91
CA THR A 320 4.83 15.05 -1.30
C THR A 320 6.35 15.06 -1.23
N LEU A 321 7.02 15.72 -2.19
CA LEU A 321 8.48 15.76 -2.28
C LEU A 321 9.03 17.13 -1.87
N ASN A 322 10.16 17.13 -1.16
CA ASN A 322 10.81 18.36 -0.68
C ASN A 322 11.64 19.08 -1.75
N GLU A 323 12.02 18.37 -2.81
CA GLU A 323 12.83 18.89 -3.92
C GLU A 323 12.08 18.65 -5.25
N PRO A 324 12.48 19.31 -6.35
CA PRO A 324 11.90 19.00 -7.66
C PRO A 324 12.07 17.53 -8.02
N PHE A 325 11.05 16.91 -8.61
CA PHE A 325 11.05 15.49 -9.01
C PHE A 325 12.32 15.04 -9.77
N SER A 326 12.90 15.94 -10.59
CA SER A 326 14.12 15.68 -11.34
C SER A 326 15.37 15.42 -10.48
N ALA A 327 15.35 15.78 -9.19
CA ALA A 327 16.41 15.49 -8.21
C ALA A 327 16.35 14.06 -7.66
N TYR A 328 15.23 13.35 -7.86
CA TYR A 328 14.97 12.05 -7.27
C TYR A 328 15.28 10.87 -8.19
N GLN A 329 15.41 9.71 -7.58
CA GLN A 329 15.32 8.39 -8.18
C GLN A 329 14.22 7.59 -7.50
N LEU A 330 13.57 6.72 -8.27
CA LEU A 330 12.60 5.77 -7.73
C LEU A 330 13.37 4.67 -6.98
N LEU A 331 13.04 4.47 -5.70
CA LEU A 331 13.50 3.32 -4.93
C LEU A 331 12.51 2.17 -5.06
N LEU A 332 11.23 2.44 -4.82
CA LEU A 332 10.16 1.46 -4.83
C LEU A 332 8.87 2.09 -5.38
N GLN A 333 8.19 1.40 -6.29
CA GLN A 333 6.82 1.68 -6.70
C GLN A 333 5.95 0.47 -6.36
N LEU A 334 4.74 0.74 -5.87
CA LEU A 334 3.76 -0.28 -5.54
C LEU A 334 2.45 0.04 -6.25
N ASP A 335 2.02 -0.93 -7.05
CA ASP A 335 0.66 -1.09 -7.56
C ASP A 335 -0.18 -1.83 -6.50
N SER A 336 -1.48 -1.99 -6.74
CA SER A 336 -2.28 -2.91 -5.96
C SER A 336 -1.70 -4.32 -5.99
N TYR A 337 -2.12 -5.18 -5.06
CA TYR A 337 -1.67 -6.56 -5.08
C TYR A 337 -2.69 -7.48 -4.43
N THR A 338 -2.47 -8.79 -4.59
CA THR A 338 -3.25 -9.81 -3.93
C THR A 338 -2.34 -10.93 -3.43
N ASN A 339 -2.77 -11.64 -2.39
CA ASN A 339 -2.16 -12.90 -1.95
C ASN A 339 -2.92 -14.13 -2.48
N GLY A 340 -3.92 -13.93 -3.35
CA GLY A 340 -4.83 -14.97 -3.83
C GLY A 340 -6.12 -15.13 -3.03
N GLN A 341 -6.30 -14.38 -1.95
CA GLN A 341 -7.52 -14.34 -1.13
C GLN A 341 -8.03 -12.91 -0.94
N ASP A 342 -7.13 -12.01 -0.57
CA ASP A 342 -7.41 -10.60 -0.31
C ASP A 342 -6.81 -9.74 -1.42
N PHE A 343 -7.49 -8.64 -1.75
CA PHE A 343 -6.95 -7.56 -2.57
C PHE A 343 -6.57 -6.38 -1.69
N VAL A 344 -5.42 -5.78 -2.00
CA VAL A 344 -4.91 -4.57 -1.36
C VAL A 344 -4.74 -3.52 -2.43
N ASP A 345 -5.48 -2.43 -2.29
CA ASP A 345 -5.43 -1.25 -3.15
C ASP A 345 -4.98 -0.02 -2.36
N TRP A 346 -4.45 0.97 -3.06
CA TRP A 346 -4.04 2.26 -2.50
C TRP A 346 -5.10 3.31 -2.80
N GLY A 347 -5.88 3.72 -1.79
CA GLY A 347 -6.96 4.69 -1.95
C GLY A 347 -8.00 4.26 -3.00
N PRO A 348 -8.45 5.15 -3.92
CA PRO A 348 -9.38 4.80 -5.00
C PRO A 348 -8.72 4.01 -6.16
N GLY A 349 -7.48 3.55 -5.98
CA GLY A 349 -6.65 2.92 -7.00
C GLY A 349 -5.53 3.86 -7.45
N GLY A 350 -4.34 3.31 -7.74
CA GLY A 350 -3.16 4.08 -8.13
C GLY A 350 -1.84 3.46 -7.68
N TYR A 351 -0.83 4.30 -7.49
CA TYR A 351 0.51 3.88 -7.11
C TYR A 351 1.00 4.60 -5.85
N LEU A 352 1.71 3.86 -5.00
CA LEU A 352 2.60 4.43 -3.99
C LEU A 352 4.04 4.41 -4.49
N TYR A 353 4.78 5.47 -4.21
CA TYR A 353 6.17 5.62 -4.59
C TYR A 353 7.02 5.97 -3.37
N TYR A 354 8.18 5.35 -3.26
CA TYR A 354 9.27 5.81 -2.41
C TYR A 354 10.36 6.36 -3.33
N PHE A 355 10.62 7.65 -3.19
CA PHE A 355 11.67 8.34 -3.91
C PHE A 355 12.83 8.65 -2.98
N VAL A 356 14.06 8.58 -3.48
CA VAL A 356 15.27 9.00 -2.75
C VAL A 356 16.02 9.99 -3.63
N THR A 357 16.59 11.04 -3.05
CA THR A 357 17.40 11.99 -3.83
C THR A 357 18.55 11.26 -4.50
N LYS A 358 19.04 11.75 -5.66
CA LYS A 358 20.16 11.10 -6.36
C LYS A 358 21.42 10.99 -5.52
N ASP A 359 21.67 11.96 -4.65
CA ASP A 359 22.82 11.98 -3.74
C ASP A 359 22.63 10.95 -2.61
N ASP A 360 21.48 10.94 -1.95
CA ASP A 360 21.19 9.96 -0.89
C ASP A 360 21.14 8.53 -1.42
N PHE A 361 20.69 8.34 -2.65
CA PHE A 361 20.69 7.05 -3.34
C PHE A 361 22.12 6.55 -3.56
N ALA A 362 23.03 7.44 -4.00
CA ALA A 362 24.45 7.09 -4.20
C ALA A 362 25.14 6.75 -2.86
N ASP A 363 24.75 7.44 -1.78
CA ASP A 363 25.25 7.22 -0.43
C ASP A 363 24.51 6.07 0.32
N GLN A 364 23.56 5.40 -0.34
CA GLN A 364 22.73 4.32 0.23
C GLN A 364 21.98 4.73 1.52
N ARG A 365 21.59 6.00 1.62
CA ARG A 365 20.80 6.55 2.72
C ARG A 365 19.31 6.32 2.49
N TRP A 366 18.90 5.06 2.62
CA TRP A 366 17.52 4.64 2.36
C TRP A 366 16.50 5.28 3.31
N ASP A 367 16.92 5.67 4.51
CA ASP A 367 16.10 6.37 5.50
C ASP A 367 15.68 7.79 5.07
N ALA A 368 16.34 8.35 4.04
CA ALA A 368 15.94 9.61 3.41
C ALA A 368 14.83 9.43 2.35
N ALA A 369 14.24 8.24 2.23
CA ALA A 369 13.16 8.01 1.27
C ALA A 369 11.90 8.81 1.61
N GLU A 370 11.36 9.49 0.61
CA GLU A 370 10.13 10.27 0.67
C GLU A 370 8.99 9.51 0.00
N LEU A 371 7.82 9.51 0.64
CA LEU A 371 6.62 8.86 0.14
C LEU A 371 5.81 9.81 -0.74
N ALA A 372 5.40 9.32 -1.90
CA ALA A 372 4.43 9.96 -2.76
C ALA A 372 3.32 8.99 -3.17
N MET A 373 2.19 9.53 -3.63
CA MET A 373 1.07 8.74 -4.15
C MET A 373 0.47 9.46 -5.36
N GLN A 374 0.02 8.69 -6.35
CA GLN A 374 -0.94 9.17 -7.34
C GLN A 374 -2.12 8.19 -7.39
N CYS A 375 -3.33 8.72 -7.51
CA CYS A 375 -4.55 7.92 -7.57
C CYS A 375 -5.48 8.38 -8.71
N THR A 376 -6.42 7.51 -9.10
CA THR A 376 -7.32 7.71 -10.26
C THR A 376 -8.40 8.75 -10.03
#